data_AF-A0A9Q3Q8V4-F1
#
_entry.id   AF-A0A9Q3Q8V4-F1
#
_cell.length_a   1.000
_cell.length_b   1.000
_cell.length_c   1.000
_cell.angle_alpha   90.00
_cell.angle_beta   90.00
_cell.angle_gamma   90.00
#
_symmetry.space_group_name_H-M   'P 1'
#
loop_
_entity.id
_entity.type
_entity.pdbx_description
1 polymer ?
#
loop_
_entity_poly.entity_id
_entity_poly.type
_entity_poly.pdbx_seq_one_letter_code
_entity_poly.pdbx_strand_id
1 'polypeptide(L)'
;MNLKDDIQNQMRLITEKMDKMNEANLNIPKFSTPFSHIRSPVIPKEESTNPFITDLSQQENNPVLTKEAPQLKEWPIFTGEGEYDHMSFIKTIKILQEDYAIPYELITARSHSLFGKSAKRWYYGIRQTNGKNTWSRWKQGIITKWENEAWSYKIENAFENSSFDPDKDKPLTWF
;
A
#
# COMPACT_ATOMS: atom_id res chain seq x y z
N MET A 1 30.22 32.99 4.53
CA MET A 1 28.84 32.47 4.44
C MET A 1 28.77 31.24 5.34
N ASN A 2 27.96 31.28 6.39
CA ASN A 2 28.09 30.40 7.55
C ASN A 2 27.10 29.22 7.42
N LEU A 3 27.61 28.04 7.09
CA LEU A 3 26.83 26.84 6.74
C LEU A 3 25.85 26.41 7.86
N LYS A 4 26.17 26.76 9.11
CA LYS A 4 25.37 26.43 10.29
C LYS A 4 24.07 27.24 10.34
N ASP A 5 24.12 28.48 9.87
CA ASP A 5 22.97 29.40 9.86
C ASP A 5 21.98 29.02 8.75
N ASP A 6 22.49 28.47 7.63
CA ASP A 6 21.66 27.98 6.52
C ASP A 6 20.88 26.72 6.92
N ILE A 7 21.53 25.78 7.60
CA ILE A 7 20.86 24.57 8.12
C ILE A 7 19.77 24.94 9.14
N GLN A 8 20.04 25.91 10.03
CA GLN A 8 19.04 26.35 11.01
C GLN A 8 17.84 27.03 10.34
N ASN A 9 18.06 27.82 9.29
CA ASN A 9 16.98 28.42 8.51
C ASN A 9 16.14 27.37 7.76
N GLN A 10 16.78 26.34 7.19
CA GLN A 10 16.07 25.23 6.55
C GLN A 10 15.20 24.46 7.55
N MET A 11 15.72 24.16 8.73
CA MET A 11 14.96 23.47 9.79
C MET A 11 13.77 24.31 10.26
N ARG A 12 13.95 25.62 10.43
CA ARG A 12 12.85 26.54 10.80
C ARG A 12 11.76 26.58 9.73
N LEU A 13 12.14 26.62 8.46
CA LEU A 13 11.20 26.64 7.33
C LEU A 13 10.39 25.34 7.22
N ILE A 14 10.98 24.20 7.58
CA ILE A 14 10.28 22.90 7.62
C ILE A 14 9.25 22.88 8.75
N THR A 15 9.60 23.37 9.94
CA THR A 15 8.67 23.46 11.08
C THR A 15 7.48 24.37 10.77
N GLU A 16 7.72 25.57 10.23
CA GLU A 16 6.66 26.50 9.84
C GLU A 16 5.72 25.92 8.76
N LYS A 17 6.24 25.06 7.86
CA LYS A 17 5.42 24.35 6.87
C LYS A 17 4.56 23.24 7.49
N MET A 18 5.09 22.51 8.46
CA MET A 18 4.34 21.46 9.18
C MET A 18 3.20 22.07 10.00
N ASP A 19 3.42 23.21 10.65
CA ASP A 19 2.39 23.89 11.44
C ASP A 19 1.25 24.42 10.56
N LYS A 20 1.58 25.01 9.40
CA LYS A 20 0.57 25.46 8.42
C LYS A 20 -0.26 24.31 7.83
N MET A 21 0.35 23.14 7.61
CA MET A 21 -0.38 21.95 7.18
C MET A 21 -1.32 21.43 8.27
N ASN A 22 -0.92 21.50 9.54
CA ASN A 22 -1.77 21.08 10.66
C ASN A 22 -2.95 22.03 10.89
N GLU A 23 -2.76 23.35 10.73
CA GLU A 23 -3.85 24.32 10.78
C GLU A 23 -4.84 24.16 9.62
N ALA A 24 -4.37 23.83 8.41
CA ALA A 24 -5.23 23.58 7.25
C ALA A 24 -6.11 22.32 7.43
N ASN A 25 -5.65 21.33 8.19
CA ASN A 25 -6.40 20.09 8.47
C ASN A 25 -7.47 20.26 9.56
N LEU A 26 -7.51 21.38 10.28
CA LEU A 26 -8.49 21.66 11.34
C LEU A 26 -9.80 22.31 10.83
N ASN A 27 -9.87 22.72 9.55
CA ASN A 27 -11.00 23.50 9.01
C ASN A 27 -11.85 22.78 7.94
N ILE A 28 -11.82 21.45 7.89
CA ILE A 28 -12.71 20.70 6.99
C ILE A 28 -14.13 20.66 7.60
N PRO A 29 -15.17 21.15 6.90
CA PRO A 29 -16.55 21.05 7.37
C PRO A 29 -16.97 19.58 7.49
N LYS A 30 -17.42 19.19 8.70
CA LYS A 30 -17.91 17.84 9.00
C LYS A 30 -19.29 17.65 8.38
N PHE A 31 -19.37 16.94 7.26
CA PHE A 31 -20.64 16.39 6.78
C PHE A 31 -21.02 15.18 7.63
N SER A 32 -22.12 15.31 8.37
CA SER A 32 -22.68 14.26 9.20
C SER A 32 -23.31 13.17 8.33
N THR A 33 -22.83 11.93 8.46
CA THR A 33 -23.57 10.72 8.04
C THR A 33 -23.65 9.75 9.22
N PRO A 34 -24.78 9.05 9.43
CA PRO A 34 -25.07 8.38 10.69
C PRO A 34 -24.63 6.91 10.63
N PHE A 35 -23.54 6.58 11.32
CA PHE A 35 -23.29 5.21 11.78
C PHE A 35 -22.71 5.27 13.18
N SER A 36 -23.59 5.29 14.17
CA SER A 36 -23.25 5.05 15.57
C SER A 36 -23.29 3.55 15.88
N HIS A 37 -22.39 3.13 16.76
CA HIS A 37 -22.31 1.83 17.45
C HIS A 37 -21.45 0.75 16.80
N ILE A 38 -20.12 0.84 16.98
CA ILE A 38 -19.35 -0.29 17.52
C ILE A 38 -18.33 0.26 18.54
N ARG A 39 -18.43 -0.30 19.74
CA ARG A 39 -17.65 -0.06 20.95
C ARG A 39 -16.17 -0.38 20.74
N SER A 40 -15.28 0.59 20.96
CA SER A 40 -13.83 0.35 21.00
C SER A 40 -13.43 -0.46 22.25
N PRO A 41 -12.55 -1.47 22.14
CA PRO A 41 -11.75 -1.92 23.27
C PRO A 41 -10.51 -1.04 23.44
N VAL A 42 -10.17 -0.85 24.71
CA VAL A 42 -9.06 -0.08 25.28
C VAL A 42 -7.70 -0.55 24.76
N ILE A 43 -6.82 0.39 24.40
CA ILE A 43 -5.38 0.15 24.15
C ILE A 43 -4.62 0.47 25.44
N PRO A 44 -3.92 -0.48 26.07
CA PRO A 44 -2.86 -0.17 27.01
C PRO A 44 -1.57 0.16 26.24
N LYS A 45 -0.92 1.26 26.64
CA LYS A 45 0.42 1.66 26.22
C LYS A 45 1.45 0.72 26.84
N GLU A 46 2.37 0.18 26.05
CA GLU A 46 3.69 -0.23 26.55
C GLU A 46 4.78 0.27 25.60
N GLU A 47 5.61 1.16 26.13
CA GLU A 47 6.92 1.54 25.62
C GLU A 47 7.94 0.44 25.95
N SER A 48 8.97 0.35 25.10
CA SER A 48 10.38 0.20 25.48
C SER A 48 11.12 -1.00 24.85
N THR A 49 12.26 -0.61 24.26
CA THR A 49 13.51 -1.35 24.04
C THR A 49 13.54 -2.56 23.11
N ASN A 50 14.00 -2.30 21.88
CA ASN A 50 14.91 -3.22 21.19
C ASN A 50 16.23 -3.30 21.95
N PRO A 51 16.81 -4.49 22.07
CA PRO A 51 18.09 -4.68 21.39
C PRO A 51 18.23 -6.05 20.69
N PHE A 52 18.63 -5.97 19.43
CA PHE A 52 19.66 -6.79 18.78
C PHE A 52 19.72 -8.31 19.01
N ILE A 53 19.42 -9.05 17.93
CA ILE A 53 19.92 -10.37 17.51
C ILE A 53 19.74 -11.50 18.54
N THR A 54 18.72 -12.32 18.32
CA THR A 54 18.75 -13.73 18.74
C THR A 54 18.20 -14.58 17.60
N ASP A 55 19.12 -15.36 17.04
CA ASP A 55 18.94 -16.73 16.54
C ASP A 55 17.64 -17.07 15.80
N LEU A 56 17.74 -17.18 14.47
CA LEU A 56 16.69 -17.69 13.57
C LEU A 56 16.63 -19.23 13.52
N SER A 57 17.24 -19.94 14.48
CA SER A 57 17.00 -21.36 14.66
C SER A 57 15.95 -21.55 15.76
N GLN A 58 15.01 -22.48 15.56
CA GLN A 58 13.86 -22.78 16.44
C GLN A 58 12.56 -22.00 16.16
N GLN A 59 12.14 -21.88 14.89
CA GLN A 59 10.69 -21.88 14.61
C GLN A 59 10.31 -23.30 14.21
N GLU A 60 9.75 -24.03 15.18
CA GLU A 60 9.20 -25.36 15.02
C GLU A 60 8.35 -25.46 13.76
N ASN A 61 8.75 -26.44 12.95
CA ASN A 61 8.05 -26.91 11.79
C ASN A 61 6.65 -27.39 12.19
N ASN A 62 5.61 -26.64 11.82
CA ASN A 62 4.32 -27.21 11.49
C ASN A 62 4.27 -27.43 9.97
N PRO A 63 4.67 -28.61 9.45
CA PRO A 63 4.80 -28.84 8.00
C PRO A 63 3.47 -29.03 7.27
N VAL A 64 2.33 -28.72 7.90
CA VAL A 64 1.00 -29.04 7.35
C VAL A 64 0.35 -27.86 6.61
N LEU A 65 0.71 -26.59 6.91
CA LEU A 65 0.13 -25.42 6.21
C LEU A 65 1.05 -24.76 5.18
N THR A 66 2.35 -25.08 5.14
CA THR A 66 3.30 -24.41 4.24
C THR A 66 3.40 -25.05 2.85
N LYS A 67 2.71 -26.17 2.61
CA LYS A 67 2.70 -26.86 1.30
C LYS A 67 1.61 -26.38 0.34
N GLU A 68 0.66 -25.56 0.79
CA GLU A 68 -0.46 -25.11 -0.05
C GLU A 68 -0.38 -23.65 -0.49
N ALA A 69 0.62 -22.88 -0.04
CA ALA A 69 0.81 -21.54 -0.56
C ALA A 69 1.04 -21.61 -2.09
N PRO A 70 0.33 -20.80 -2.90
CA PRO A 70 0.40 -20.89 -4.34
C PRO A 70 1.86 -20.84 -4.81
N GLN A 71 2.20 -21.66 -5.80
CA GLN A 71 3.54 -21.60 -6.38
C GLN A 71 3.73 -20.23 -7.02
N LEU A 72 4.97 -19.73 -7.11
CA LEU A 72 5.27 -18.37 -7.63
C LEU A 72 4.56 -18.03 -8.95
N LYS A 73 4.27 -19.05 -9.76
CA LYS A 73 3.58 -18.96 -11.06
C LYS A 73 2.09 -18.58 -10.94
N GLU A 74 1.48 -18.79 -9.78
CA GLU A 74 0.06 -18.52 -9.49
C GLU A 74 -0.12 -17.14 -8.83
N TRP A 75 0.97 -16.48 -8.43
CA TRP A 75 0.89 -15.15 -7.84
C TRP A 75 0.70 -14.10 -8.94
N PRO A 76 -0.04 -13.01 -8.66
CA PRO A 76 -0.24 -11.95 -9.63
C PRO A 76 1.07 -11.23 -9.94
N ILE A 77 1.26 -10.89 -11.22
CA ILE A 77 2.38 -10.02 -11.65
C ILE A 77 1.85 -8.60 -11.81
N PHE A 78 2.38 -7.68 -11.02
CA PHE A 78 2.09 -6.26 -11.13
C PHE A 78 3.03 -5.59 -12.14
N THR A 79 2.48 -5.05 -13.21
CA THR A 79 3.26 -4.43 -14.29
C THR A 79 3.40 -2.93 -14.13
N GLY A 80 2.44 -2.29 -13.46
CA GLY A 80 2.35 -0.84 -13.32
C GLY A 80 1.89 -0.13 -14.58
N GLU A 81 1.28 -0.83 -15.54
CA GLU A 81 0.84 -0.29 -16.84
C GLU A 81 -0.68 -0.28 -17.02
N GLY A 82 -1.44 -1.07 -16.25
CA GLY A 82 -2.90 -1.11 -16.34
C GLY A 82 -3.59 -0.11 -15.42
N GLU A 83 -4.76 0.39 -15.84
CA GLU A 83 -5.54 1.39 -15.09
C GLU A 83 -5.89 0.93 -13.68
N TYR A 84 -6.27 -0.33 -13.50
CA TYR A 84 -6.61 -0.91 -12.20
C TYR A 84 -5.59 -1.94 -11.70
N ASP A 85 -4.41 -1.97 -12.32
CA ASP A 85 -3.39 -3.00 -12.06
C ASP A 85 -2.94 -2.98 -10.59
N HIS A 86 -2.78 -1.80 -10.01
CA HIS A 86 -2.33 -1.63 -8.62
C HIS A 86 -3.39 -2.06 -7.60
N MET A 87 -4.66 -1.68 -7.80
CA MET A 87 -5.77 -2.09 -6.93
C MET A 87 -5.98 -3.61 -6.97
N SER A 88 -6.00 -4.16 -8.19
CA SER A 88 -6.20 -5.59 -8.41
C SER A 88 -5.07 -6.39 -7.79
N PHE A 89 -3.82 -5.97 -8.01
CA PHE A 89 -2.66 -6.59 -7.38
C PHE A 89 -2.72 -6.57 -5.85
N ILE A 90 -2.95 -5.41 -5.23
CA ILE A 90 -3.02 -5.28 -3.77
C ILE A 90 -4.15 -6.15 -3.20
N LYS A 91 -5.32 -6.16 -3.85
CA LYS A 91 -6.48 -6.96 -3.43
C LYS A 91 -6.16 -8.45 -3.53
N THR A 92 -5.59 -8.91 -4.63
CA THR A 92 -5.22 -10.32 -4.81
C THR A 92 -4.19 -10.76 -3.79
N ILE A 93 -3.15 -9.95 -3.53
CA ILE A 93 -2.16 -10.28 -2.48
C ILE A 93 -2.82 -10.36 -1.09
N LYS A 94 -3.77 -9.45 -0.79
CA LYS A 94 -4.53 -9.49 0.47
C LYS A 94 -5.34 -10.78 0.60
N ILE A 95 -6.06 -11.18 -0.46
CA ILE A 95 -6.82 -12.43 -0.48
C ILE A 95 -5.89 -13.64 -0.27
N LEU A 96 -4.78 -13.71 -1.01
CA LEU A 96 -3.80 -14.78 -0.83
C LEU A 96 -3.20 -14.82 0.58
N GLN A 97 -3.01 -13.66 1.19
CA GLN A 97 -2.54 -13.58 2.57
C GLN A 97 -3.58 -14.14 3.55
N GLU A 98 -4.85 -13.81 3.35
CA GLU A 98 -5.96 -14.25 4.20
C GLU A 98 -6.24 -15.75 4.03
N ASP A 99 -6.28 -16.25 2.79
CA ASP A 99 -6.61 -17.64 2.47
C ASP A 99 -5.51 -18.63 2.89
N TYR A 100 -4.24 -18.25 2.73
CA TYR A 100 -3.09 -19.12 2.97
C TYR A 100 -2.28 -18.73 4.23
N ALA A 101 -2.79 -17.81 5.05
CA ALA A 101 -2.15 -17.31 6.27
C ALA A 101 -0.67 -16.91 6.07
N ILE A 102 -0.38 -16.23 4.96
CA ILE A 102 1.01 -15.98 4.53
C ILE A 102 1.64 -14.87 5.37
N PRO A 103 2.84 -15.08 5.94
CA PRO A 103 3.55 -14.03 6.67
C PRO A 103 4.02 -12.91 5.72
N TYR A 104 3.98 -11.66 6.19
CA TYR A 104 4.39 -10.47 5.42
C TYR A 104 5.84 -10.54 4.93
N GLU A 105 6.68 -11.25 5.67
CA GLU A 105 8.09 -11.52 5.38
C GLU A 105 8.23 -12.34 4.09
N LEU A 106 7.36 -13.34 3.88
CA LEU A 106 7.37 -14.16 2.68
C LEU A 106 6.93 -13.36 1.46
N ILE A 107 5.89 -12.53 1.61
CA ILE A 107 5.44 -11.61 0.55
C ILE A 107 6.59 -10.68 0.16
N THR A 108 7.24 -10.09 1.15
CA THR A 108 8.38 -9.17 0.94
C THR A 108 9.57 -9.86 0.28
N ALA A 109 9.87 -11.11 0.67
CA ALA A 109 10.93 -11.91 0.05
C ALA A 109 10.62 -12.22 -1.41
N ARG A 110 9.34 -12.49 -1.73
CA ARG A 110 8.87 -12.80 -3.09
C ARG A 110 8.60 -11.56 -3.95
N SER A 111 8.50 -10.37 -3.36
CA SER A 111 8.19 -9.11 -4.04
C SER A 111 8.97 -8.90 -5.35
N HIS A 112 10.26 -9.21 -5.39
CA HIS A 112 11.09 -9.01 -6.60
C HIS A 112 10.56 -9.74 -7.85
N SER A 113 9.80 -10.81 -7.66
CA SER A 113 9.23 -11.63 -8.74
C SER A 113 7.81 -11.22 -9.11
N LEU A 114 7.11 -10.57 -8.17
CA LEU A 114 5.75 -10.07 -8.34
C LEU A 114 5.73 -8.78 -9.17
N PHE A 115 6.84 -8.04 -9.22
CA PHE A 115 6.95 -6.82 -10.03
C PHE A 115 7.49 -7.13 -11.44
N GLY A 116 6.74 -6.70 -12.45
CA GLY A 116 7.10 -6.73 -13.87
C GLY A 116 7.27 -5.33 -14.46
N LYS A 117 7.84 -5.26 -15.68
CA LYS A 117 7.92 -4.05 -16.52
C LYS A 117 8.30 -2.76 -15.78
N SER A 118 7.47 -1.71 -15.83
CA SER A 118 7.73 -0.39 -15.24
C SER A 118 7.76 -0.47 -13.71
N ALA A 119 6.87 -1.25 -13.10
CA ALA A 119 6.83 -1.45 -11.65
C ALA A 119 8.10 -2.13 -11.11
N LYS A 120 8.71 -3.05 -11.88
CA LYS A 120 9.98 -3.69 -11.51
C LYS A 120 11.13 -2.70 -11.41
N ARG A 121 11.21 -1.75 -12.35
CA ARG A 121 12.24 -0.69 -12.32
C ARG A 121 12.06 0.21 -11.10
N TRP A 122 10.83 0.61 -10.81
CA TRP A 122 10.48 1.38 -9.62
C TRP A 122 10.84 0.64 -8.32
N TYR A 123 10.48 -0.65 -8.22
CA TYR A 123 10.78 -1.49 -7.06
C TYR A 123 12.29 -1.52 -6.75
N TYR A 124 13.14 -1.73 -7.76
CA TYR A 124 14.58 -1.73 -7.56
C TYR A 124 15.12 -0.36 -7.13
N GLY A 125 14.58 0.73 -7.68
CA GLY A 125 14.96 2.08 -7.26
C GLY A 125 14.69 2.33 -5.77
N ILE A 126 13.47 2.05 -5.30
CA ILE A 126 13.10 2.22 -3.90
C ILE A 126 13.85 1.27 -2.97
N ARG A 127 14.13 0.03 -3.41
CA ARG A 127 14.85 -0.95 -2.61
C ARG A 127 16.31 -0.56 -2.38
N GLN A 128 16.94 0.07 -3.37
CA GLN A 128 18.32 0.57 -3.23
C GLN A 128 18.40 1.75 -2.25
N THR A 129 17.41 2.65 -2.25
CA THR A 129 17.44 3.84 -1.37
C THR A 129 17.00 3.53 0.06
N ASN A 130 16.02 2.64 0.24
CA ASN A 130 15.32 2.46 1.53
C ASN A 130 15.58 1.09 2.19
N GLY A 131 16.40 0.22 1.59
CA GLY A 131 16.76 -1.08 2.18
C GLY A 131 15.59 -2.06 2.31
N LYS A 132 15.60 -2.87 3.39
CA LYS A 132 14.52 -3.82 3.71
C LYS A 132 13.30 -3.06 4.23
N ASN A 133 12.18 -3.17 3.52
CA ASN A 133 10.90 -2.56 3.88
C ASN A 133 9.85 -3.63 4.13
N THR A 134 8.95 -3.39 5.07
CA THR A 134 7.79 -4.26 5.32
C THR A 134 6.77 -4.19 4.17
N TRP A 135 5.94 -5.22 4.02
CA TRP A 135 4.88 -5.24 3.00
C TRP A 135 3.95 -4.03 3.10
N SER A 136 3.59 -3.58 4.31
CA SER A 136 2.75 -2.39 4.51
C SER A 136 3.36 -1.14 3.87
N ARG A 137 4.68 -0.98 3.94
CA ARG A 137 5.38 0.14 3.30
C ARG A 137 5.42 0.00 1.77
N TRP A 138 5.55 -1.22 1.25
CA TRP A 138 5.41 -1.48 -0.18
C TRP A 138 4.02 -1.16 -0.69
N LYS A 139 2.98 -1.61 0.01
CA LYS A 139 1.58 -1.30 -0.31
C LYS A 139 1.34 0.21 -0.36
N GLN A 140 1.79 0.94 0.65
CA GLN A 140 1.69 2.41 0.67
C GLN A 140 2.46 3.04 -0.50
N GLY A 141 3.67 2.57 -0.79
CA GLY A 141 4.44 3.07 -1.94
C GLY A 141 3.76 2.82 -3.29
N ILE A 142 3.08 1.67 -3.45
CA ILE A 142 2.29 1.37 -4.65
C ILE A 142 1.12 2.34 -4.77
N ILE A 143 0.36 2.53 -3.70
CA ILE A 143 -0.75 3.50 -3.64
C ILE A 143 -0.24 4.89 -4.00
N THR A 144 0.78 5.40 -3.30
CA THR A 144 1.32 6.75 -3.57
C THR A 144 1.80 6.94 -5.02
N LYS A 145 2.32 5.89 -5.66
CA LYS A 145 2.89 5.99 -7.01
C LYS A 145 1.84 5.87 -8.12
N TRP A 146 0.87 4.97 -7.97
CA TRP A 146 -0.11 4.65 -9.02
C TRP A 146 -1.53 5.14 -8.73
N GLU A 147 -1.88 5.35 -7.47
CA GLU A 147 -3.15 5.95 -7.02
C GLU A 147 -2.91 7.45 -6.75
N ASN A 148 -2.72 8.21 -7.82
CA ASN A 148 -2.59 9.67 -7.76
C ASN A 148 -3.91 10.37 -8.11
N GLU A 149 -4.03 11.65 -7.77
CA GLU A 149 -5.26 12.42 -7.98
C GLU A 149 -5.69 12.47 -9.45
N ALA A 150 -4.74 12.53 -10.38
CA ALA A 150 -5.04 12.47 -11.81
C ALA A 150 -5.61 11.11 -12.24
N TRP A 151 -5.18 10.02 -11.62
CA TRP A 151 -5.77 8.71 -11.82
C TRP A 151 -7.20 8.66 -11.27
N SER A 152 -7.42 9.13 -10.04
CA SER A 152 -8.76 9.17 -9.44
C SER A 152 -9.74 9.95 -10.30
N TYR A 153 -9.34 11.13 -10.77
CA TYR A 153 -10.13 11.95 -11.68
C TYR A 153 -10.42 11.24 -13.01
N LYS A 154 -9.43 10.54 -13.58
CA LYS A 154 -9.62 9.76 -14.80
C LYS A 154 -10.66 8.65 -14.60
N ILE A 155 -10.63 7.95 -13.46
CA ILE A 155 -11.59 6.89 -13.15
C ILE A 155 -12.99 7.46 -12.91
N GLU A 156 -13.10 8.57 -12.18
CA GLU A 156 -14.37 9.27 -11.95
C GLU A 156 -15.01 9.71 -13.27
N ASN A 157 -14.22 10.37 -14.13
CA ASN A 157 -14.70 10.78 -15.45
C ASN A 157 -15.04 9.58 -16.35
N ALA A 158 -14.30 8.47 -16.29
CA ALA A 158 -14.64 7.25 -17.01
C ALA A 158 -15.96 6.64 -16.52
N PHE A 159 -16.23 6.70 -15.21
CA PHE A 159 -17.47 6.26 -14.61
C PHE A 159 -18.65 7.15 -15.01
N GLU A 160 -18.51 8.47 -14.92
CA GLU A 160 -19.55 9.43 -15.31
C GLU A 160 -19.92 9.33 -16.79
N ASN A 161 -18.92 9.11 -17.66
CA ASN A 161 -19.15 8.91 -19.09
C ASN A 161 -19.61 7.49 -19.43
N SER A 162 -19.57 6.55 -18.48
CA SER A 162 -20.12 5.21 -18.67
C SER A 162 -21.64 5.28 -18.58
N SER A 163 -22.28 5.33 -19.73
CA SER A 163 -23.74 5.20 -19.86
C SER A 163 -24.03 3.96 -20.69
N PHE A 164 -24.99 3.18 -20.24
CA PHE A 164 -25.47 2.02 -21.00
C PHE A 164 -26.23 2.51 -22.24
N ASP A 165 -25.75 2.13 -23.41
CA ASP A 165 -26.36 2.41 -24.70
C ASP A 165 -26.97 1.12 -25.26
N PRO A 166 -28.30 0.95 -25.25
CA PRO A 166 -28.95 -0.29 -25.67
C PRO A 166 -28.69 -0.67 -27.14
N ASP A 167 -28.29 0.30 -27.99
CA ASP A 167 -27.98 0.04 -29.40
C ASP A 167 -26.52 -0.38 -29.61
N LYS A 168 -25.61 0.05 -28.73
CA LYS A 168 -24.16 -0.23 -28.83
C LYS A 168 -23.69 -1.34 -27.90
N ASP A 169 -24.26 -1.41 -26.70
CA ASP A 169 -23.86 -2.32 -25.65
C ASP A 169 -24.61 -3.63 -25.81
N LYS A 170 -23.89 -4.69 -26.19
CA LYS A 170 -24.46 -6.03 -26.23
C LYS A 170 -24.68 -6.49 -24.78
N PRO A 171 -25.93 -6.79 -24.38
CA PRO A 171 -26.16 -7.38 -23.08
C PRO A 171 -25.40 -8.70 -23.01
N LEU A 172 -24.72 -8.93 -21.89
CA LEU A 172 -24.09 -10.19 -21.61
C LEU A 172 -25.20 -11.26 -21.51
N THR A 173 -25.26 -12.16 -22.49
CA THR A 173 -26.16 -13.31 -22.43
C THR A 173 -25.60 -14.31 -21.43
N TRP A 174 -26.28 -14.50 -20.31
CA TRP A 174 -26.06 -15.68 -19.49
C TRP A 174 -26.71 -16.85 -20.22
N PHE A 175 -25.92 -17.88 -20.53
CA PHE A 175 -26.23 -19.13 -21.25
C PHE A 175 -26.08 -19.09 -22.78
#